data_AF-A0A4U6NAB0-F1
#
_entry.id   AF-A0A4U6NAB0-F1
#
_cell.length_a   1.000
_cell.length_b   1.000
_cell.length_c   1.000
_cell.angle_alpha   90.00
_cell.angle_beta   90.00
_cell.angle_gamma   90.00
#
_symmetry.space_group_name_H-M   'P 1'
#
loop_
_entity.id
_entity.type
_entity.pdbx_description
1 polymer ?
#
loop_
_entity_poly.entity_id
_entity_poly.type
_entity_poly.pdbx_seq_one_letter_code
_entity_poly.pdbx_strand_id
1 'polypeptide(L)'
;MTTEHTESGYAQAVAIAQRKTLLFSAIWFPTLTALGGVAHLLVSLLLQQTLEIGIVFIIIGSVLTLLMWLVTLGKRYSKTPPKSARDMIRLGWALHTNPPFARFCRAAGVLLAITTVVLLFVPMNDASRGVAAPLSALAAVWFFGTAWATSYTQRQLVAAGSADQYATPASR
;
A
#
# COMPACT_ATOMS: atom_id res chain seq x y z
N MET A 1 23.35 -28.14 22.19
CA MET A 1 23.06 -28.40 20.75
C MET A 1 21.55 -28.38 20.58
N THR A 2 20.92 -27.19 20.59
CA THR A 2 19.45 -27.04 20.60
C THR A 2 18.93 -25.79 19.88
N THR A 3 19.79 -25.08 19.14
CA THR A 3 19.44 -23.82 18.46
C THR A 3 18.82 -24.00 17.07
N GLU A 4 18.88 -25.20 16.47
CA GLU A 4 18.41 -25.44 15.09
C GLU A 4 16.88 -25.47 14.94
N HIS A 5 16.13 -25.87 15.97
CA HIS A 5 14.68 -26.02 15.84
C HIS A 5 13.91 -24.70 15.88
N THR A 6 14.39 -23.70 16.64
CA THR A 6 13.74 -22.38 16.75
C THR A 6 13.93 -21.53 15.49
N GLU A 7 15.05 -21.64 14.78
CA GLU A 7 15.29 -20.88 13.55
C GLU A 7 14.33 -21.27 12.41
N SER A 8 13.85 -22.52 12.40
CA SER A 8 12.94 -23.03 11.37
C SER A 8 11.53 -22.42 11.42
N GLY A 9 11.01 -22.17 12.63
CA GLY A 9 9.66 -21.62 12.85
C GLY A 9 9.58 -20.14 12.48
N TYR A 10 10.54 -19.34 12.95
CA TYR A 10 10.69 -17.94 12.58
C TYR A 10 10.78 -17.75 11.07
N ALA A 11 11.70 -18.48 10.41
CA ALA A 11 11.94 -18.36 8.98
C ALA A 11 10.66 -18.66 8.18
N GLN A 12 9.88 -19.67 8.59
CA GLN A 12 8.61 -20.02 7.96
C GLN A 12 7.51 -18.97 8.19
N ALA A 13 7.43 -18.38 9.39
CA ALA A 13 6.45 -17.33 9.70
C ALA A 13 6.70 -16.04 8.89
N VAL A 14 7.96 -15.59 8.82
CA VAL A 14 8.36 -14.38 8.06
C VAL A 14 8.11 -14.59 6.56
N ALA A 15 8.36 -15.80 6.06
CA ALA A 15 8.07 -16.16 4.68
C ALA A 15 6.59 -16.11 4.29
N ILE A 16 5.71 -16.63 5.15
CA ILE A 16 4.27 -16.56 4.95
C ILE A 16 3.81 -15.09 4.95
N ALA A 17 4.31 -14.29 5.89
CA ALA A 17 4.02 -12.85 5.94
C ALA A 17 4.50 -12.13 4.67
N GLN A 18 5.68 -12.45 4.15
CA GLN A 18 6.19 -11.88 2.90
C GLN A 18 5.29 -12.22 1.71
N ARG A 19 4.86 -13.47 1.56
CA ARG A 19 3.96 -13.89 0.48
C ARG A 19 2.66 -13.11 0.54
N LYS A 20 2.07 -12.95 1.73
CA LYS A 20 0.86 -12.14 1.94
C LYS A 20 1.09 -10.67 1.56
N THR A 21 2.21 -10.08 1.96
CA THR A 21 2.56 -8.69 1.64
C THR A 21 2.78 -8.49 0.14
N LEU A 22 3.48 -9.39 -0.55
CA LEU A 22 3.69 -9.30 -1.99
C LEU A 22 2.37 -9.41 -2.77
N LEU A 23 1.52 -10.36 -2.40
CA LEU A 23 0.19 -10.53 -2.99
C LEU A 23 -0.67 -9.28 -2.76
N PHE A 24 -0.62 -8.71 -1.55
CA PHE A 24 -1.31 -7.48 -1.22
C PHE A 24 -0.80 -6.31 -2.06
N SER A 25 0.51 -6.02 -2.05
CA SER A 25 1.09 -4.88 -2.76
C SER A 25 0.87 -4.94 -4.27
N ALA A 26 0.96 -6.13 -4.87
CA ALA A 26 0.73 -6.32 -6.30
C ALA A 26 -0.68 -5.89 -6.74
N ILE A 27 -1.68 -6.08 -5.88
CA ILE A 27 -3.07 -5.70 -6.15
C ILE A 27 -3.34 -4.26 -5.69
N TRP A 28 -2.79 -3.88 -4.54
CA TRP A 28 -3.08 -2.62 -3.86
C TRP A 28 -2.65 -1.39 -4.65
N PHE A 29 -1.41 -1.34 -5.15
CA PHE A 29 -0.93 -0.14 -5.85
C PHE A 29 -1.69 0.16 -7.15
N PRO A 30 -1.99 -0.82 -8.02
CA PRO A 30 -2.92 -0.62 -9.14
C PRO A 30 -4.32 -0.17 -8.71
N THR A 31 -4.82 -0.70 -7.59
CA THR A 31 -6.12 -0.30 -7.04
C THR A 31 -6.11 1.16 -6.60
N LEU A 32 -5.00 1.64 -6.01
CA LEU A 32 -4.84 3.05 -5.66
C LEU A 32 -4.91 3.97 -6.88
N THR A 33 -4.36 3.55 -8.02
CA THR A 33 -4.50 4.27 -9.29
C THR A 33 -5.97 4.46 -9.65
N ALA A 34 -6.77 3.39 -9.56
CA ALA A 34 -8.20 3.45 -9.87
C ALA A 34 -8.97 4.33 -8.87
N LEU A 35 -8.72 4.16 -7.57
CA LEU A 35 -9.34 4.98 -6.52
C LEU A 35 -8.98 6.46 -6.64
N GLY A 36 -7.74 6.77 -7.00
CA GLY A 36 -7.30 8.13 -7.29
C GLY A 36 -8.04 8.72 -8.50
N GLY A 37 -8.27 7.91 -9.55
CA GLY A 37 -9.09 8.28 -10.68
C GLY A 37 -10.56 8.56 -10.30
N VAL A 38 -11.14 7.77 -9.39
CA VAL A 38 -12.48 8.03 -8.84
C VAL A 38 -12.51 9.36 -8.08
N ALA A 39 -11.54 9.61 -7.21
CA ALA A 39 -11.47 10.87 -6.48
C ALA A 39 -11.32 12.09 -7.41
N HIS A 40 -10.46 11.99 -8.43
CA HIS A 40 -10.34 13.00 -9.47
C HIS A 40 -11.68 13.24 -10.16
N LEU A 41 -12.35 12.17 -10.60
CA LEU A 41 -13.61 12.24 -11.33
C LEU A 41 -14.71 12.91 -10.49
N LEU A 42 -14.84 12.56 -9.21
CA LEU A 42 -15.82 13.17 -8.30
C LEU A 42 -15.58 14.67 -8.13
N VAL A 43 -14.32 15.09 -7.97
CA VAL A 43 -13.98 16.52 -7.82
C VAL A 43 -14.16 17.28 -9.14
N SER A 44 -13.78 16.68 -10.28
CA SER A 44 -14.04 17.25 -11.60
C SER A 44 -15.54 17.42 -11.88
N LEU A 45 -16.37 16.47 -11.48
CA LEU A 45 -17.84 16.57 -11.60
C LEU A 45 -18.39 17.75 -10.80
N LEU A 46 -17.93 17.95 -9.56
CA LEU A 46 -18.34 19.07 -8.72
C LEU A 46 -17.96 20.43 -9.33
N LEU A 47 -16.86 20.49 -10.08
CA LEU A 47 -16.35 21.68 -10.74
C LEU A 47 -16.78 21.82 -12.21
N GLN A 48 -17.63 20.92 -12.70
CA GLN A 48 -18.09 20.86 -14.10
C GLN A 48 -16.93 20.86 -15.12
N GLN A 49 -15.84 20.16 -14.78
CA GLN A 49 -14.64 20.05 -15.60
C GLN A 49 -14.61 18.75 -16.42
N THR A 50 -13.62 18.64 -17.31
CA THR A 50 -13.36 17.39 -18.05
C THR A 50 -13.11 16.21 -17.11
N LEU A 51 -13.67 15.06 -17.47
CA LEU A 51 -13.58 13.80 -16.72
C LEU A 51 -12.53 12.84 -17.29
N GLU A 52 -11.93 13.17 -18.43
CA GLU A 52 -11.07 12.28 -19.20
C GLU A 52 -9.92 11.69 -18.37
N ILE A 53 -9.22 12.54 -17.60
CA ILE A 53 -8.11 12.10 -16.75
C ILE A 53 -8.59 11.08 -15.71
N GLY A 54 -9.69 11.37 -15.01
CA GLY A 54 -10.25 10.46 -14.01
C GLY A 54 -10.60 9.10 -14.60
N ILE A 55 -11.23 9.09 -15.78
CA ILE A 55 -11.61 7.87 -16.51
C ILE A 55 -10.36 7.08 -16.93
N VAL A 56 -9.34 7.73 -17.47
CA VAL A 56 -8.08 7.09 -17.86
C VAL A 56 -7.43 6.39 -16.67
N PHE A 57 -7.35 7.06 -15.51
CA PHE A 57 -6.79 6.46 -14.29
C PHE A 57 -7.63 5.28 -13.77
N ILE A 58 -8.96 5.35 -13.84
CA ILE A 58 -9.85 4.24 -13.49
C ILE A 58 -9.58 3.03 -14.39
N ILE A 59 -9.51 3.23 -15.71
CA ILE A 59 -9.29 2.16 -16.69
C ILE A 59 -7.91 1.52 -16.45
N ILE A 60 -6.84 2.33 -16.39
CA ILE A 60 -5.48 1.83 -16.18
C ILE A 60 -5.38 1.07 -14.86
N GLY A 61 -5.89 1.66 -13.77
CA GLY A 61 -5.87 1.02 -12.46
C GLY A 61 -6.64 -0.30 -12.43
N SER A 62 -7.81 -0.35 -13.06
CA SER A 62 -8.64 -1.56 -13.12
C SER A 62 -7.99 -2.67 -13.94
N VAL A 63 -7.46 -2.34 -15.12
CA VAL A 63 -6.74 -3.30 -16.00
C VAL A 63 -5.50 -3.84 -15.29
N LEU A 64 -4.68 -2.96 -14.70
CA LEU A 64 -3.49 -3.38 -13.96
C LEU A 64 -3.85 -4.24 -12.74
N THR A 65 -4.92 -3.89 -12.02
CA THR A 65 -5.40 -4.67 -10.87
C THR A 65 -5.82 -6.08 -11.31
N LEU A 66 -6.55 -6.19 -12.42
CA LEU A 66 -6.98 -7.47 -12.98
C LEU A 66 -5.77 -8.31 -13.43
N LEU A 67 -4.82 -7.72 -14.16
CA LEU A 67 -3.60 -8.39 -14.60
C LEU A 67 -2.76 -8.87 -13.42
N MET A 68 -2.57 -8.04 -12.40
CA MET A 68 -1.82 -8.41 -11.20
C MET A 68 -2.56 -9.49 -10.40
N TRP A 69 -3.89 -9.41 -10.32
CA TRP A 69 -4.68 -10.48 -9.71
C TRP A 69 -4.45 -11.82 -10.42
N LEU A 70 -4.49 -11.84 -11.76
CA LEU A 70 -4.22 -13.04 -12.56
C LEU A 70 -2.80 -13.59 -12.33
N VAL A 71 -1.77 -12.73 -12.35
CA VAL A 71 -0.38 -13.12 -12.06
C VAL A 71 -0.25 -13.69 -10.64
N THR A 72 -1.01 -13.16 -9.69
CA THR A 72 -0.97 -13.63 -8.31
C THR A 72 -1.69 -14.95 -8.07
N LEU A 73 -2.59 -15.41 -8.96
CA LEU A 73 -3.25 -16.73 -8.83
C LEU A 73 -2.22 -17.87 -8.75
N GLY A 74 -1.25 -17.89 -9.67
CA GLY A 74 -0.18 -18.90 -9.64
C GLY A 74 0.64 -18.85 -8.34
N LYS A 75 0.90 -17.65 -7.83
CA LYS A 75 1.55 -17.46 -6.52
C LYS A 75 0.65 -17.70 -5.32
N ARG A 76 -0.67 -17.88 -5.46
CA ARG A 76 -1.56 -18.31 -4.36
C ARG A 76 -1.58 -19.83 -4.21
N TYR A 77 -1.47 -20.56 -5.31
CA TYR A 77 -1.49 -22.02 -5.33
C TYR A 77 -0.10 -22.67 -5.34
N SER A 78 0.96 -21.89 -5.59
CA SER A 78 2.31 -22.44 -5.57
C SER A 78 2.72 -22.98 -4.19
N LYS A 79 3.38 -24.15 -4.19
CA LYS A 79 4.03 -24.77 -3.02
C LYS A 79 5.51 -24.38 -2.89
N THR A 80 6.05 -23.53 -3.79
CA THR A 80 7.48 -23.19 -3.78
C THR A 80 7.87 -22.54 -2.45
N PRO A 81 8.96 -23.01 -1.80
CA PRO A 81 9.42 -22.40 -0.56
C PRO A 81 9.88 -20.95 -0.77
N PRO A 82 9.76 -20.11 0.27
CA PRO A 82 10.21 -18.72 0.29
C PRO A 82 11.72 -18.57 0.09
N LYS A 83 12.18 -17.37 -0.33
CA LYS A 83 13.61 -17.03 -0.44
C LYS A 83 14.31 -17.11 0.93
N SER A 84 15.63 -17.30 0.93
CA SER A 84 16.42 -17.53 2.15
C SER A 84 16.31 -16.39 3.18
N ALA A 85 16.25 -16.74 4.47
CA ALA A 85 16.07 -15.84 5.60
C ALA A 85 17.13 -14.71 5.71
N ARG A 86 18.31 -14.87 5.12
CA ARG A 86 19.41 -13.88 5.19
C ARG A 86 19.13 -12.60 4.39
N ASP A 87 18.51 -12.72 3.23
CA ASP A 87 18.04 -11.57 2.46
C ASP A 87 16.83 -10.92 3.15
N MET A 88 16.11 -11.67 3.97
CA MET A 88 14.89 -11.24 4.66
C MET A 88 15.18 -10.40 5.91
N ILE A 89 16.29 -10.63 6.62
CA ILE A 89 16.72 -9.77 7.75
C ILE A 89 17.00 -8.35 7.25
N ARG A 90 17.66 -8.21 6.09
CA ARG A 90 17.91 -6.89 5.46
C ARG A 90 16.61 -6.18 5.04
N LEU A 91 15.63 -6.93 4.53
CA LEU A 91 14.32 -6.39 4.15
C LEU A 91 13.47 -6.01 5.37
N GLY A 92 13.48 -6.83 6.42
CA GLY A 92 12.83 -6.54 7.71
C GLY A 92 13.42 -5.30 8.38
N TRP A 93 14.74 -5.12 8.33
CA TRP A 93 15.42 -3.91 8.80
C TRP A 93 15.05 -2.67 7.96
N ALA A 94 15.02 -2.78 6.63
CA ALA A 94 14.60 -1.69 5.73
C ALA A 94 13.14 -1.25 5.94
N LEU A 95 12.26 -2.16 6.39
CA LEU A 95 10.86 -1.87 6.73
C LEU A 95 10.71 -1.33 8.17
N HIS A 96 11.55 -1.78 9.11
CA HIS A 96 11.59 -1.23 10.48
C HIS A 96 12.11 0.21 10.51
N THR A 97 12.89 0.63 9.50
CA THR A 97 13.52 1.95 9.42
C THR A 97 12.65 3.05 8.81
N ASN A 98 11.44 2.76 8.31
CA ASN A 98 10.60 3.77 7.67
C ASN A 98 9.28 4.20 8.36
N PRO A 99 9.18 4.28 9.71
CA PRO A 99 8.12 5.06 10.37
C PRO A 99 8.05 6.52 9.86
N PRO A 100 9.16 7.22 9.56
CA PRO A 100 9.12 8.56 9.00
C PRO A 100 8.40 8.63 7.66
N PHE A 101 8.60 7.64 6.77
CA PHE A 101 7.97 7.63 5.45
C PHE A 101 6.44 7.49 5.54
N ALA A 102 5.94 6.56 6.36
CA ALA A 102 4.49 6.40 6.54
C ALA A 102 3.84 7.63 7.21
N ARG A 103 4.58 8.33 8.09
CA ARG A 103 4.14 9.61 8.69
C ARG A 103 4.15 10.74 7.67
N PHE A 104 5.22 10.85 6.88
CA PHE A 104 5.33 11.80 5.78
C PHE A 104 4.19 11.62 4.79
N CYS A 105 3.93 10.39 4.33
CA CYS A 105 2.82 10.12 3.42
C CYS A 105 1.47 10.52 4.02
N ARG A 106 1.23 10.27 5.31
CA ARG A 106 0.00 10.75 5.98
C ARG A 106 -0.08 12.27 6.00
N ALA A 107 1.00 12.94 6.39
CA ALA A 107 1.03 14.40 6.46
C ALA A 107 0.81 15.03 5.07
N ALA A 108 1.48 14.52 4.03
CA ALA A 108 1.29 14.95 2.66
C ALA A 108 -0.16 14.68 2.17
N GLY A 109 -0.72 13.52 2.47
CA GLY A 109 -2.12 13.19 2.15
C GLY A 109 -3.12 14.13 2.82
N VAL A 110 -2.93 14.46 4.10
CA VAL A 110 -3.77 15.42 4.83
C VAL A 110 -3.64 16.81 4.21
N LEU A 111 -2.42 17.27 3.93
CA LEU A 111 -2.20 18.57 3.31
C LEU A 111 -2.88 18.66 1.94
N LEU A 112 -2.78 17.62 1.12
CA LEU A 112 -3.42 17.57 -0.20
C LEU A 112 -4.94 17.55 -0.08
N ALA A 113 -5.52 16.80 0.87
CA ALA A 113 -6.95 16.80 1.11
C ALA A 113 -7.47 18.17 1.58
N ILE A 114 -6.73 18.84 2.47
CA ILE A 114 -7.04 20.22 2.88
C ILE A 114 -6.97 21.15 1.67
N THR A 115 -5.91 21.05 0.85
CA THR A 115 -5.78 21.82 -0.39
C THR A 115 -6.98 21.59 -1.32
N THR A 116 -7.41 20.34 -1.53
CA THR A 116 -8.61 20.04 -2.33
C THR A 116 -9.84 20.77 -1.78
N VAL A 117 -10.10 20.68 -0.48
CA VAL A 117 -11.24 21.35 0.17
C VAL A 117 -11.13 22.87 0.03
N VAL A 118 -9.97 23.45 0.30
CA VAL A 118 -9.72 24.89 0.15
C VAL A 118 -9.98 25.34 -1.28
N LEU A 119 -9.46 24.61 -2.27
CA LEU A 119 -9.67 24.93 -3.69
C LEU A 119 -11.14 24.81 -4.11
N LEU A 120 -11.95 23.97 -3.47
CA LEU A 120 -13.38 23.85 -3.75
C LEU A 120 -14.18 25.06 -3.26
N PHE A 121 -13.82 25.64 -2.12
CA PHE A 121 -14.65 26.65 -1.44
C PHE A 121 -14.08 28.08 -1.49
N VAL A 122 -12.78 28.25 -1.71
CA VAL A 122 -12.18 29.59 -1.78
C VAL A 122 -12.38 30.18 -3.17
N PRO A 123 -12.80 31.46 -3.27
CA PRO A 123 -12.91 32.15 -4.55
C PRO A 123 -11.52 32.30 -5.18
N MET A 124 -11.31 31.61 -6.28
CA MET A 124 -10.08 31.59 -7.07
C MET A 124 -10.43 31.60 -8.55
N ASN A 125 -9.44 31.83 -9.41
CA ASN A 125 -9.64 31.69 -10.86
C ASN A 125 -10.09 30.26 -11.22
N ASP A 126 -11.20 30.14 -11.94
CA ASP A 126 -11.82 28.88 -12.34
C ASP A 126 -10.87 27.96 -13.10
N ALA A 127 -9.99 28.54 -13.95
CA ALA A 127 -9.04 27.75 -14.73
C ALA A 127 -8.01 27.03 -13.84
N SER A 128 -7.48 27.72 -12.82
CA SER A 128 -6.50 27.14 -11.89
C SER A 128 -7.16 26.12 -10.96
N ARG A 129 -8.38 26.43 -10.49
CA ARG A 129 -9.17 25.55 -9.63
C ARG A 129 -9.56 24.25 -10.32
N GLY A 130 -10.01 24.34 -11.58
CA GLY A 130 -10.50 23.20 -12.35
C GLY A 130 -9.46 22.09 -12.57
N VAL A 131 -8.17 22.44 -12.51
CA VAL A 131 -7.07 21.48 -12.65
C VAL A 131 -6.48 21.09 -11.29
N ALA A 132 -6.22 22.06 -10.41
CA ALA A 132 -5.50 21.79 -9.16
C ALA A 132 -6.33 20.99 -8.14
N ALA A 133 -7.64 21.21 -8.05
CA ALA A 133 -8.49 20.50 -7.10
C ALA A 133 -8.62 18.99 -7.44
N PRO A 134 -8.94 18.58 -8.68
CA PRO A 134 -9.00 17.16 -9.01
C PRO A 134 -7.66 16.44 -8.86
N LEU A 135 -6.54 17.09 -9.22
CA LEU A 135 -5.21 16.51 -9.09
C LEU A 135 -4.78 16.35 -7.63
N SER A 136 -5.10 17.33 -6.77
CA SER A 136 -4.81 17.21 -5.33
C SER A 136 -5.62 16.09 -4.68
N ALA A 137 -6.87 15.87 -5.09
CA ALA A 137 -7.71 14.77 -4.61
C ALA A 137 -7.13 13.40 -5.00
N LEU A 138 -6.71 13.26 -6.26
CA LEU A 138 -6.03 12.05 -6.75
C LEU A 138 -4.75 11.78 -5.95
N ALA A 139 -3.92 12.81 -5.75
CA ALA A 139 -2.67 12.69 -5.02
C ALA A 139 -2.92 12.32 -3.54
N ALA A 140 -3.94 12.90 -2.90
CA ALA A 140 -4.30 12.58 -1.52
C ALA A 140 -4.60 11.08 -1.35
N VAL A 141 -5.37 10.48 -2.27
CA VAL A 141 -5.65 9.03 -2.25
C VAL A 141 -4.37 8.21 -2.34
N TRP A 142 -3.44 8.58 -3.22
CA TRP A 142 -2.15 7.90 -3.37
C TRP A 142 -1.32 7.92 -2.08
N PHE A 143 -1.23 9.09 -1.44
CA PHE A 143 -0.45 9.27 -0.22
C PHE A 143 -1.08 8.53 0.97
N PHE A 144 -2.39 8.62 1.17
CA PHE A 144 -3.09 7.85 2.21
C PHE A 144 -3.00 6.34 1.97
N GLY A 145 -3.19 5.91 0.72
CA GLY A 145 -3.09 4.51 0.32
C GLY A 145 -1.70 3.92 0.55
N THR A 146 -0.65 4.69 0.27
CA THR A 146 0.75 4.29 0.51
C THR A 146 1.05 4.21 2.01
N ALA A 147 0.58 5.18 2.79
CA ALA A 147 0.68 5.13 4.24
C ALA A 147 -0.04 3.92 4.86
N TRP A 148 -1.20 3.55 4.30
CA TRP A 148 -1.92 2.35 4.70
C TRP A 148 -1.13 1.08 4.37
N ALA A 149 -0.60 0.97 3.15
CA ALA A 149 0.17 -0.19 2.69
C ALA A 149 1.41 -0.44 3.54
N THR A 150 2.14 0.63 3.87
CA THR A 150 3.32 0.57 4.74
C THR A 150 2.93 0.13 6.15
N SER A 151 1.86 0.70 6.72
CA SER A 151 1.34 0.30 8.04
C SER A 151 0.84 -1.15 8.08
N TYR A 152 0.19 -1.62 7.01
CA TYR A 152 -0.24 -3.01 6.87
C TYR A 152 0.96 -3.97 6.83
N THR A 153 1.97 -3.64 6.02
CA THR A 153 3.20 -4.44 5.90
C THR A 153 3.94 -4.53 7.23
N GLN A 154 4.06 -3.40 7.94
CA GLN A 154 4.69 -3.36 9.26
C GLN A 154 3.95 -4.26 10.26
N ARG A 155 2.61 -4.22 10.29
CA ARG A 155 1.80 -5.08 11.17
C ARG A 155 2.01 -6.57 10.87
N GLN A 156 2.08 -6.96 9.60
CA GLN A 156 2.32 -8.36 9.23
C GLN A 156 3.71 -8.86 9.67
N LEU A 157 4.73 -8.01 9.60
CA LEU A 157 6.09 -8.35 10.03
C LEU A 157 6.21 -8.46 11.56
N VAL A 158 5.59 -7.53 12.30
CA VAL A 158 5.54 -7.60 13.78
C VAL A 158 4.79 -8.86 14.23
N ALA A 159 3.69 -9.21 13.57
CA ALA A 159 2.95 -10.45 13.84
C ALA A 159 3.81 -11.71 13.57
N ALA A 160 4.62 -11.70 12.51
CA ALA A 160 5.53 -12.81 12.23
C ALA A 160 6.66 -12.93 13.26
N GLY A 161 7.21 -11.81 13.73
CA GLY A 161 8.25 -11.80 14.76
C GLY A 161 7.75 -12.19 16.16
N SER A 162 6.50 -11.87 16.49
CA SER A 162 5.88 -12.28 17.76
C SER A 162 5.43 -13.73 17.77
N ALA A 163 5.03 -14.31 16.62
CA ALA A 163 4.65 -15.72 16.52
C ALA A 163 5.81 -16.68 16.89
N ASP A 164 7.06 -16.26 16.68
CA ASP A 164 8.26 -17.02 17.04
C ASP A 164 8.48 -17.12 18.56
N GLN A 165 8.10 -16.08 19.30
CA GLN A 165 8.16 -16.06 20.77
C GLN A 165 7.17 -17.05 21.43
N TYR A 166 6.16 -17.51 20.70
CA TYR A 166 5.18 -18.50 21.18
C TYR A 166 5.40 -19.92 20.61
N ALA A 167 6.28 -20.06 19.61
CA ALA A 167 6.68 -21.37 19.08
C ALA A 167 7.76 -22.04 19.93
N THR A 168 8.32 -21.35 20.92
CA THR A 168 9.14 -21.95 21.97
C THR A 168 8.22 -22.79 22.85
N PRO A 169 8.37 -24.14 22.92
CA PRO A 169 7.59 -24.92 23.85
C PRO A 169 7.90 -24.41 25.26
N ALA A 170 6.85 -24.13 26.02
CA ALA A 170 6.95 -23.84 27.45
C ALA A 170 7.44 -25.11 28.17
N SER A 171 8.72 -25.43 28.06
CA SER A 171 9.38 -26.41 28.91
C SER A 171 9.79 -25.70 30.20
N ARG A 172 8.88 -25.75 31.19
CA ARG A 172 9.26 -25.91 32.59
C ARG A 172 9.23 -27.39 32.92
#